data_AF-A0A6N7SPG0-F1
#
_entry.id   AF-A0A6N7SPG0-F1
#
_cell.length_a   1.000
_cell.length_b   1.000
_cell.length_c   1.000
_cell.angle_alpha   90.00
_cell.angle_beta   90.00
_cell.angle_gamma   90.00
#
_symmetry.space_group_name_H-M   'P 1'
#
loop_
_entity.id
_entity.type
_entity.pdbx_description
1 polymer ?
#
loop_
_entity_poly.entity_id
_entity_poly.type
_entity_poly.pdbx_seq_one_letter_code
_entity_poly.pdbx_strand_id
1 'polypeptide(L)'
;MRYIKKQVFDSLEEVKEAFGDNGIIPITEMKQVIFYISRYLIQPVWICPSETNHGKMAYYFIKAETKKPYEEWMKSRPVKNTKKY
;
A
#
# COMPACT_ATOMS: atom_id res chain seq x y z
N MET A 1 13.26 -26.46 -2.80
CA MET A 1 12.82 -25.97 -1.47
C MET A 1 11.63 -25.03 -1.65
N ARG A 2 10.44 -25.38 -1.15
CA ARG A 2 9.32 -24.43 -1.05
C ARG A 2 9.62 -23.54 0.16
N TYR A 3 10.02 -22.29 -0.08
CA TYR A 3 9.96 -21.28 0.97
C TYR A 3 8.49 -21.03 1.26
N ILE A 4 7.95 -21.66 2.31
CA ILE A 4 6.66 -21.26 2.86
C ILE A 4 6.90 -19.88 3.47
N LYS A 5 6.52 -18.84 2.73
CA LYS A 5 6.44 -17.49 3.27
C LYS A 5 5.51 -17.59 4.47
N LYS A 6 5.99 -17.21 5.66
CA LYS A 6 5.15 -17.14 6.85
C LYS A 6 4.06 -16.12 6.54
N GLN A 7 2.86 -16.60 6.23
CA GLN A 7 1.68 -15.74 6.21
C GLN A 7 1.51 -15.32 7.68
N VAL A 8 1.88 -14.08 7.98
CA VAL A 8 1.94 -13.58 9.36
C VAL A 8 0.53 -13.31 9.91
N PHE A 9 -0.42 -13.05 9.01
CA PHE A 9 -1.80 -12.72 9.30
C PHE A 9 -2.73 -13.53 8.39
N ASP A 10 -3.87 -13.95 8.90
CA ASP A 10 -4.88 -14.71 8.16
C ASP A 10 -6.04 -13.83 7.65
N SER A 11 -6.16 -12.61 8.17
CA SER A 11 -7.21 -11.66 7.79
C SER A 11 -6.75 -10.20 7.86
N LEU A 12 -7.54 -9.29 7.28
CA LEU A 12 -7.30 -7.85 7.41
C LEU A 12 -7.58 -7.36 8.84
N GLU A 13 -8.53 -8.01 9.52
CA GLU A 13 -8.90 -7.75 10.91
C GLU A 13 -7.69 -7.98 11.83
N GLU A 14 -6.97 -9.09 11.68
CA GLU A 14 -5.74 -9.35 12.46
C GLU A 14 -4.65 -8.30 12.21
N VAL A 15 -4.53 -7.82 10.97
CA VAL A 15 -3.59 -6.74 10.64
C VAL A 15 -3.98 -5.44 11.35
N LYS A 16 -5.28 -5.11 11.38
CA LYS A 16 -5.79 -3.93 12.10
C LYS A 16 -5.64 -4.08 13.61
N GLU A 17 -5.83 -5.27 14.17
CA GLU A 17 -5.57 -5.53 15.59
C GLU A 17 -4.08 -5.35 15.93
N ALA A 18 -3.18 -5.82 15.07
CA ALA A 18 -1.73 -5.75 15.29
C ALA A 18 -1.16 -4.32 15.21
N PHE A 19 -1.65 -3.51 14.27
CA PHE A 19 -1.11 -2.16 14.02
C PHE A 19 -2.04 -1.03 14.51
N GLY A 20 -3.27 -1.35 14.90
CA GLY A 20 -4.36 -0.41 15.16
C GLY A 20 -5.08 0.00 13.87
N ASP A 21 -6.36 0.39 14.00
CA ASP A 21 -7.23 0.78 12.88
C ASP A 21 -6.62 1.89 11.99
N ASN A 22 -5.84 2.77 12.60
CA ASN A 22 -5.16 3.88 11.92
C ASN A 22 -3.66 3.64 11.71
N GLY A 23 -3.14 2.46 12.06
CA GLY A 23 -1.73 2.10 11.92
C GLY A 23 -1.36 1.56 10.55
N ILE A 24 -2.34 1.24 9.71
CA ILE A 24 -2.15 0.86 8.31
C ILE A 24 -2.86 1.81 7.37
N ILE A 25 -2.36 1.91 6.14
CA ILE A 25 -2.99 2.68 5.07
C ILE A 25 -3.18 1.83 3.81
N PRO A 26 -4.38 1.82 3.21
CA PRO A 26 -4.58 1.18 1.91
C PRO A 26 -4.11 2.10 0.78
N ILE A 27 -3.28 1.57 -0.12
CA ILE A 27 -2.89 2.24 -1.36
C ILE A 27 -3.40 1.41 -2.54
N THR A 28 -4.15 2.04 -3.44
CA THR A 28 -4.71 1.38 -4.65
C THR A 28 -4.05 1.84 -5.94
N GLU A 29 -3.24 2.91 -5.90
CA GLU A 29 -2.52 3.43 -7.06
C GLU A 29 -1.20 2.67 -7.25
N MET A 30 -1.14 1.82 -8.27
CA MET A 30 0.00 0.94 -8.54
C MET A 30 1.33 1.70 -8.68
N LYS A 31 1.32 2.90 -9.26
CA LYS A 31 2.54 3.71 -9.37
C LYS A 31 3.11 4.10 -8.00
N GLN A 32 2.24 4.42 -7.05
CA GLN A 32 2.63 4.72 -5.68
C GLN A 32 3.14 3.47 -4.97
N VAL A 33 2.47 2.32 -5.15
CA VAL A 33 2.90 1.02 -4.61
C VAL A 33 4.32 0.67 -5.09
N ILE A 34 4.56 0.77 -6.40
CA ILE A 34 5.88 0.51 -7.00
C ILE A 34 6.92 1.50 -6.45
N PHE A 35 6.58 2.78 -6.28
CA PHE A 35 7.48 3.77 -5.69
C PHE A 35 7.89 3.37 -4.27
N TYR A 36 6.93 2.98 -3.42
CA TYR A 36 7.19 2.62 -2.02
C TYR A 36 8.11 1.40 -1.95
N ILE A 37 7.82 0.37 -2.76
CA ILE A 37 8.61 -0.87 -2.79
C ILE A 37 10.01 -0.59 -3.37
N SER A 38 10.12 0.06 -4.52
CA SER A 38 11.39 0.18 -5.25
C SER A 38 12.35 1.19 -4.66
N ARG A 39 11.86 2.29 -4.07
CA ARG A 39 12.72 3.37 -3.54
C ARG A 39 12.95 3.30 -2.04
N TYR A 40 12.01 2.73 -1.30
CA TYR A 40 12.08 2.67 0.15
C TYR A 40 12.18 1.25 0.69
N LEU A 41 12.06 0.24 -0.17
CA LEU A 41 12.11 -1.18 0.20
C LEU A 41 11.03 -1.59 1.22
N ILE A 42 9.95 -0.80 1.31
CA ILE A 42 8.81 -1.07 2.19
C ILE A 42 7.87 -2.04 1.47
N GLN A 43 7.56 -3.16 2.12
CA GLN A 43 6.60 -4.14 1.63
C GLN A 43 5.21 -3.89 2.22
N PRO A 44 4.12 -4.14 1.47
CA PRO A 44 2.80 -4.17 2.08
C PRO A 44 2.70 -5.33 3.07
N VAL A 45 2.05 -5.08 4.20
CA VAL A 45 1.76 -6.11 5.22
C VAL A 45 0.55 -6.97 4.85
N TRP A 46 -0.33 -6.46 3.99
CA TRP A 46 -1.51 -7.15 3.51
C TRP A 46 -1.93 -6.68 2.12
N ILE A 47 -2.50 -7.58 1.32
CA ILE A 47 -3.00 -7.28 -0.02
C ILE A 47 -4.34 -8.00 -0.21
N CYS A 48 -5.40 -7.25 -0.53
CA CYS A 48 -6.72 -7.80 -0.83
C CYS A 48 -7.45 -6.95 -1.87
N PRO A 49 -8.56 -7.41 -2.46
CA PRO A 49 -9.41 -6.57 -3.29
C PRO A 49 -9.82 -5.29 -2.53
N SER A 50 -9.85 -4.16 -3.22
CA SER A 50 -10.27 -2.89 -2.63
C SER A 50 -11.80 -2.85 -2.52
N GLU A 51 -12.29 -2.54 -1.33
CA GLU A 51 -13.72 -2.34 -1.06
C GLU A 51 -14.27 -1.05 -1.67
N THR A 52 -13.42 -0.04 -1.86
CA THR A 52 -13.83 1.30 -2.33
C THR A 52 -13.49 1.55 -3.80
N ASN A 53 -12.47 0.86 -4.34
CA ASN A 53 -12.06 0.99 -5.73
C ASN A 53 -12.26 -0.34 -6.46
N HIS A 54 -13.48 -0.56 -6.96
CA HIS A 54 -13.86 -1.80 -7.62
C HIS A 54 -12.89 -2.16 -8.76
N GLY A 55 -12.49 -3.43 -8.81
CA GLY A 55 -11.54 -3.95 -9.80
C GLY A 55 -10.07 -3.62 -9.51
N LYS A 56 -9.76 -2.96 -8.38
CA LYS A 56 -8.39 -2.72 -7.93
C LYS A 56 -8.06 -3.53 -6.68
N MET A 57 -6.78 -3.78 -6.48
CA MET A 57 -6.24 -4.30 -5.22
C MET A 57 -5.90 -3.13 -4.28
N ALA A 58 -6.11 -3.34 -2.98
CA ALA A 58 -5.61 -2.50 -1.90
C ALA A 58 -4.35 -3.13 -1.31
N TYR A 59 -3.28 -2.35 -1.28
CA TYR A 59 -2.00 -2.72 -0.67
C TYR A 59 -1.88 -1.97 0.65
N TYR A 60 -1.96 -2.70 1.76
CA TYR A 60 -1.89 -2.12 3.10
C TYR A 60 -0.44 -2.00 3.56
N PHE A 61 -0.03 -0.79 3.89
CA PHE A 61 1.31 -0.48 4.41
C PHE A 61 1.22 0.05 5.84
N ILE A 62 2.25 -0.18 6.64
CA ILE A 62 2.34 0.40 7.98
C ILE A 62 2.51 1.93 7.86
N LYS A 63 1.57 2.68 8.42
CA LYS A 63 1.50 4.14 8.28
C LYS A 63 2.79 4.84 8.72
N ALA A 64 3.39 4.37 9.82
CA ALA A 64 4.63 4.93 10.36
C ALA A 64 5.79 4.87 9.36
N GLU A 65 5.90 3.80 8.57
CA GLU A 65 6.95 3.61 7.56
C GLU A 65 6.72 4.49 6.32
N THR A 66 5.46 4.87 6.08
CA THR A 66 5.06 5.56 4.85
C THR A 66 5.12 7.08 4.89
N LYS A 67 5.40 7.70 6.05
CA LYS A 67 5.37 9.16 6.20
C LYS A 67 6.29 9.87 5.20
N LYS A 68 7.58 9.52 5.19
CA LYS A 68 8.57 10.10 4.25
C LYS A 68 8.30 9.71 2.79
N PRO A 69 8.04 8.42 2.44
CA PRO A 69 7.64 8.04 1.08
C PRO A 69 6.46 8.83 0.54
N TYR A 70 5.45 9.08 1.39
CA TYR A 70 4.26 9.82 1.00
C TYR A 70 4.58 11.28 0.66
N GLU A 71 5.35 11.97 1.51
CA GLU A 71 5.75 13.35 1.27
C GLU A 71 6.53 13.50 -0.05
N GLU A 72 7.46 12.59 -0.34
CA GLU A 72 8.20 12.61 -1.60
C GLU A 72 7.36 12.21 -2.82
N TRP A 73 6.45 11.23 -2.66
CA TRP A 73 5.50 10.87 -3.69
C TRP A 73 4.63 12.07 -4.05
N MET A 74 4.12 12.81 -3.07
CA MET A 74 3.29 13.98 -3.31
C MET A 74 4.00 15.09 -4.10
N LYS A 75 5.32 15.23 -3.94
CA LYS A 75 6.16 16.18 -4.70
C LYS A 75 6.46 15.73 -6.12
N SER A 76 6.51 14.42 -6.37
CA SER A 76 7.01 13.83 -7.63
C SER A 76 5.96 13.07 -8.44
N ARG A 77 4.73 12.92 -7.91
CA ARG A 77 3.69 12.13 -8.55
C ARG A 77 3.32 12.69 -9.92
N PRO A 78 3.07 11.83 -10.92
CA PRO A 78 2.57 12.27 -12.21
C PRO A 78 1.21 12.97 -12.02
N VAL A 79 1.14 14.25 -12.37
CA VAL A 79 -0.15 14.95 -12.44
C VAL A 79 -0.87 14.44 -13.69
N LYS A 80 -2.13 14.02 -13.56
CA LYS A 80 -2.93 13.67 -14.74
C LYS A 80 -3.02 14.91 -15.62
N ASN A 81 -2.36 14.89 -16.78
CA ASN A 81 -2.61 15.87 -17.83
C ASN A 81 -4.05 15.65 -18.31
N THR A 82 -4.99 16.46 -17.83
CA THR A 82 -6.31 16.60 -18.42
C THR A 82 -6.15 17.33 -19.76
N LYS A 83 -5.63 16.64 -20.79
CA LYS A 83 -5.89 17.08 -22.16
C LYS A 83 -7.36 16.74 -22.42
N LYS A 84 -8.22 17.75 -22.29
CA LYS A 84 -9.54 17.78 -22.91
C LYS A 84 -9.27 17.66 -24.42
N TYR A 85 -9.59 16.51 -24.98
CA TYR A 85 -9.87 16.36 -26.40
C TYR A 85 -11.37 16.43 -26.58
#